data_AF-A0A1M2V9D6-F1
#
_entry.id   AF-A0A1M2V9D6-F1
#
_cell.length_a   1.000
_cell.length_b   1.000
_cell.length_c   1.000
_cell.angle_alpha   90.00
_cell.angle_beta   90.00
_cell.angle_gamma   90.00
#
_symmetry.space_group_name_H-M   'P 1'
#
loop_
_entity.id
_entity.type
_entity.pdbx_description
1 polymer ?
#
loop_
_entity_poly.entity_id
_entity_poly.type
_entity_poly.pdbx_seq_one_letter_code
_entity_poly.pdbx_strand_id
1 'polypeptide(L)'
;MPPMVATYDETTGRLHGVRENTDGSIDQDSLPYTAQLAVDEVTNWIYDCQEDGTIEGVVDGSDTRRWTSQGVRKAPKFVRFHQFDSGKHCDEVFWEELQFIHALMDKKAATLKDMDLGYYLKSDYTLYISLPHIPHPKDSKADRYWRRIRVSGGLPLSVFADKVLTPVWGWVRNLHAHVFHDYSDGSLFGPTDCNAVDMMHLDKSGYAYMPEEDYCLAHLLQKPGQVIGYHYDFGDNWWVDLKLEAITSPWESTGAVEVLGGTGGTPPDGQLTGTWHWADYLARAEKSLGAKRDAVAVLFGATNYEGRLPPTLPTQYDFDAFDAEEARRRVRQALDSKASMPSASKKVVTPIGKDALDDDVVMLRLGVHPSKMKKGTVLVRTPVAGSTVGAFWEEGVRDRRMDNPGNTACAQCGSPNELKACAKCKQRYYCGKACQKAHWTGGHKAECARDSSKTI
;
A
#
# COMPACT_ATOMS: atom_id res chain seq x y z
N MET A 1 10.05 24.04 34.25
CA MET A 1 9.45 24.83 33.16
C MET A 1 8.93 23.84 32.12
N PRO A 2 8.11 24.24 31.15
CA PRO A 2 7.64 23.32 30.11
C PRO A 2 8.82 22.78 29.28
N PRO A 3 8.73 21.56 28.70
CA PRO A 3 9.79 20.98 27.89
C PRO A 3 10.08 21.83 26.65
N MET A 4 11.35 21.89 26.24
CA MET A 4 11.78 22.57 25.02
C MET A 4 11.93 21.55 23.89
N VAL A 5 11.30 21.82 22.75
CA VAL A 5 11.36 20.96 21.57
C VAL A 5 12.14 21.68 20.49
N ALA A 6 13.17 21.06 19.92
CA ALA A 6 13.88 21.61 18.76
C ALA A 6 13.57 20.77 17.51
N THR A 7 13.11 21.43 16.45
CA THR A 7 12.79 20.85 15.16
C THR A 7 13.80 21.32 14.11
N TYR A 8 14.38 20.41 13.34
CA TYR A 8 15.30 20.76 12.25
C TYR A 8 14.51 21.05 10.96
N ASP A 9 14.74 22.21 10.36
CA ASP A 9 14.19 22.56 9.05
C ASP A 9 15.17 22.13 7.96
N GLU A 10 14.79 21.08 7.22
CA GLU A 10 15.58 20.53 6.11
C GLU A 10 15.75 21.52 4.95
N THR A 11 14.88 22.52 4.82
CA THR A 11 14.92 23.54 3.75
C THR A 11 15.97 24.60 4.03
N THR A 12 16.12 24.99 5.29
CA THR A 12 17.03 26.07 5.71
C THR A 12 18.31 25.56 6.35
N GLY A 13 18.36 24.29 6.72
CA GLY A 13 19.49 23.66 7.39
C GLY A 13 19.65 24.12 8.84
N ARG A 14 18.60 24.64 9.48
CA ARG A 14 18.64 25.25 10.81
C ARG A 14 17.74 24.53 11.81
N LEU A 15 18.12 24.57 13.09
CA LEU A 15 17.27 24.15 14.20
C LEU A 15 16.34 25.29 14.62
N HIS A 16 15.07 24.97 14.86
CA HIS A 16 14.05 25.86 15.36
C HIS A 16 13.57 25.34 16.72
N GLY A 17 13.66 26.14 17.78
CA GLY A 17 13.09 25.82 19.08
C GLY A 17 11.61 26.19 19.16
N VAL A 18 10.79 25.33 19.76
CA VAL A 18 9.38 25.58 20.05
C VAL A 18 9.06 25.16 21.49
N ARG A 19 8.25 25.97 22.17
CA ARG A 19 7.83 25.74 23.55
C ARG A 19 6.54 24.94 23.57
N GLU A 20 6.54 23.81 24.25
CA GLU A 20 5.36 22.97 24.44
C GLU A 20 4.70 23.35 25.78
N ASN A 21 3.43 23.71 25.79
CA ASN A 21 2.68 23.98 27.01
C ASN A 21 2.48 22.69 27.82
N THR A 22 2.12 22.82 29.10
CA THR A 22 1.89 21.67 29.99
C THR A 22 0.76 20.73 29.54
N ASP A 23 -0.05 21.14 28.57
CA ASP A 23 -1.12 20.34 27.95
C ASP A 23 -0.74 19.72 26.60
N GLY A 24 0.51 19.88 26.14
CA GLY A 24 1.01 19.37 24.87
C GLY A 24 0.75 20.27 23.66
N SER A 25 0.15 21.46 23.84
CA SER A 25 -0.01 22.43 22.75
C SER A 25 1.29 23.20 22.47
N ILE A 26 1.53 23.54 21.20
CA ILE A 26 2.75 24.22 20.75
C ILE A 26 2.47 25.72 20.61
N ASP A 27 3.22 26.57 21.31
CA ASP A 27 3.10 28.03 21.22
C ASP A 27 3.91 28.54 20.01
N GLN A 28 3.21 28.99 18.96
CA GLN A 28 3.83 29.50 17.73
C GLN A 28 4.21 30.98 17.80
N ASP A 29 3.74 31.72 18.82
CA ASP A 29 3.82 33.19 18.86
C ASP A 29 4.74 33.77 19.95
N SER A 30 5.50 32.94 20.67
CA SER A 30 6.42 33.45 21.71
C SER A 30 7.76 33.90 21.13
N LEU A 31 7.98 35.22 21.01
CA LEU A 31 9.30 35.86 20.89
C LEU A 31 9.63 36.66 22.17
N PRO A 32 10.90 36.81 22.63
CA PRO A 32 12.16 36.24 22.14
C PRO A 32 12.89 35.50 23.28
N TYR A 33 12.67 34.20 23.39
CA TYR A 33 13.75 33.27 23.75
C TYR A 33 14.10 32.61 22.42
N THR A 34 15.02 33.23 21.70
CA THR A 34 15.15 33.03 20.25
C THR A 34 15.55 31.60 19.94
N ALA A 35 15.08 31.06 18.80
CA ALA A 35 15.61 29.82 18.23
C ALA A 35 17.16 29.81 18.20
N GLN A 36 17.77 30.99 18.11
CA GLN A 36 19.21 31.19 18.24
C GLN A 36 19.76 30.76 19.61
N LEU A 37 19.09 31.05 20.72
CA LEU A 37 19.55 30.62 22.05
C LEU A 37 19.51 29.10 22.21
N ALA A 38 18.47 28.44 21.67
CA ALA A 38 18.39 26.98 21.65
C ALA A 38 19.48 26.36 20.74
N VAL A 39 19.75 26.99 19.59
CA VAL A 39 20.88 26.64 18.72
C VAL A 39 22.21 26.81 19.47
N ASP A 40 22.38 27.92 20.19
CA ASP A 40 23.61 28.23 20.93
C ASP A 40 23.81 27.26 22.11
N GLU A 41 22.75 26.89 22.84
CA GLU A 41 22.81 25.89 23.91
C GLU A 41 23.17 24.49 23.38
N VAL A 42 22.55 24.06 22.28
CA VAL A 42 22.90 22.78 21.62
C VAL A 42 24.33 22.83 21.08
N THR A 43 24.76 23.96 20.52
CA THR A 43 26.11 24.16 20.00
C THR A 43 27.15 24.12 21.12
N ASN A 44 26.89 24.79 22.23
CA ASN A 44 27.76 24.77 23.42
C ASN A 44 27.83 23.37 24.04
N TRP A 45 26.69 22.66 24.12
CA TRP A 45 26.67 21.26 24.57
C TRP A 45 27.54 20.36 23.68
N ILE A 46 27.50 20.53 22.35
CA ILE A 46 28.37 19.78 21.42
C ILE A 46 29.85 20.05 21.72
N TYR A 47 30.22 21.30 22.01
CA TYR A 47 31.60 21.65 22.38
C TYR A 47 32.00 21.04 23.72
N ASP A 48 31.12 21.07 24.73
CA ASP A 48 31.38 20.47 26.05
C ASP A 48 31.60 18.95 25.95
N CYS A 49 30.80 18.26 25.12
CA CYS A 49 30.94 16.82 24.85
C CYS A 49 32.18 16.46 24.01
N GLN A 50 32.80 17.42 23.33
CA GLN A 50 34.10 17.23 22.66
C GLN A 50 35.25 17.40 23.65
N GLU A 51 35.16 18.36 24.57
CA GLU A 51 36.18 18.57 25.60
C GLU A 51 36.26 17.39 26.58
N ASP A 52 35.13 16.76 26.92
CA ASP A 52 35.09 15.63 27.84
C ASP A 52 35.35 14.26 27.17
N GLY A 53 35.52 14.24 25.84
CA GLY A 53 35.81 13.05 25.04
C GLY A 53 34.62 12.13 24.80
N THR A 54 33.39 12.57 25.08
CA THR A 54 32.16 11.80 24.83
C THR A 54 31.86 11.67 23.32
N ILE A 55 32.29 12.63 22.50
CA ILE A 55 32.15 12.59 21.02
C ILE A 55 33.53 12.59 20.36
N GLU A 56 33.83 11.56 19.55
CA GLU A 56 35.06 11.52 18.75
C GLU A 56 34.91 12.29 17.42
N GLY A 57 35.79 13.26 17.18
CA GLY A 57 35.94 13.98 15.91
C GLY A 57 35.50 15.45 15.93
N VAL A 58 36.06 16.24 14.99
CA VAL A 58 35.74 17.67 14.83
C VAL A 58 34.38 17.78 14.13
N VAL A 59 33.34 18.16 14.87
CA VAL A 59 32.10 18.67 14.30
C VAL A 59 32.40 20.06 13.75
N ASP A 60 32.50 20.18 12.42
CA ASP A 60 32.38 21.48 11.76
C ASP A 60 31.00 22.05 12.12
N GLY A 61 30.94 23.24 12.71
CA GLY A 61 29.69 23.91 13.10
C GLY A 61 28.73 24.16 11.94
N SER A 62 29.16 23.91 10.70
CA SER A 62 28.31 23.93 9.49
C SER A 62 27.74 22.56 9.08
N ASP A 63 28.22 21.44 9.64
CA ASP A 63 27.78 20.08 9.31
C ASP A 63 27.19 19.36 10.54
N THR A 64 25.87 19.51 10.69
CA THR A 64 25.08 18.93 11.79
C THR A 64 24.87 17.41 11.67
N ARG A 65 25.43 16.75 10.64
CA ARG A 65 25.28 15.29 10.43
C ARG A 65 26.18 14.47 11.37
N ARG A 66 25.63 13.40 11.94
CA ARG A 66 26.27 12.46 12.88
C ARG A 66 26.50 11.10 12.25
N TRP A 67 27.54 10.39 12.69
CA TRP A 67 27.81 9.01 12.26
C TRP A 67 26.81 8.04 12.89
N THR A 68 26.12 7.27 12.07
CA THR A 68 25.26 6.15 12.53
C THR A 68 26.12 4.97 13.00
N SER A 69 25.55 4.03 13.74
CA SER A 69 26.18 2.73 14.05
C SER A 69 26.63 1.93 12.82
N GLN A 70 26.03 2.22 11.65
CA GLN A 70 26.43 1.67 10.34
C GLN A 70 27.55 2.47 9.63
N GLY A 71 28.14 3.47 10.27
CA GLY A 71 29.24 4.26 9.72
C GLY A 71 28.85 5.24 8.59
N VAL A 72 27.61 5.75 8.57
CA VAL A 72 27.13 6.74 7.59
C VAL A 72 26.81 8.07 8.29
N ARG A 73 27.12 9.23 7.70
CA ARG A 73 26.74 10.54 8.27
C ARG A 73 25.30 10.93 7.89
N LYS A 74 24.42 11.16 8.88
CA LYS A 74 23.02 11.61 8.69
C LYS A 74 22.67 12.76 9.63
N ALA A 75 21.80 13.67 9.19
CA ALA A 75 21.27 14.74 10.05
C ALA A 75 20.22 14.15 11.02
N PRO A 76 20.22 14.53 12.31
CA PRO A 76 19.18 14.11 13.26
C PRO A 76 17.84 14.76 12.89
N LYS A 77 16.76 13.97 12.88
CA LYS A 77 15.44 14.42 12.37
C LYS A 77 14.64 15.23 13.40
N PHE A 78 14.80 15.00 14.71
CA PHE A 78 14.15 15.74 15.78
C PHE A 78 15.01 15.68 17.06
N VAL A 79 14.93 16.70 17.93
CA VAL A 79 15.48 16.62 19.29
C VAL A 79 14.43 17.09 20.29
N ARG A 80 13.95 16.17 21.14
CA ARG A 80 13.05 16.50 22.25
C ARG A 80 13.89 16.54 23.52
N PHE A 81 14.11 17.72 24.08
CA PHE A 81 14.87 17.88 25.31
C PHE A 81 13.92 17.94 26.50
N HIS A 82 14.13 17.07 27.48
CA HIS A 82 13.64 17.36 28.82
C HIS A 82 14.70 18.18 29.54
N GLN A 83 14.33 19.32 30.15
CA GLN A 83 15.28 20.29 30.76
C GLN A 83 16.15 19.73 31.91
N PHE A 84 15.89 18.51 32.37
CA PHE A 84 16.67 17.80 33.39
C PHE A 84 17.31 16.52 32.87
N ASP A 85 17.13 16.21 31.59
CA ASP A 85 17.89 15.16 30.92
C ASP A 85 19.27 15.70 30.56
N SER A 86 20.31 14.96 30.95
CA SER A 86 21.70 15.36 30.72
C SER A 86 22.10 15.41 29.24
N GLY A 87 21.23 14.97 28.33
CA GLY A 87 21.54 14.89 26.90
C GLY A 87 22.53 13.77 26.55
N LYS A 88 23.17 13.18 27.55
CA LYS A 88 24.31 12.26 27.44
C LYS A 88 24.01 10.96 26.67
N HIS A 89 22.73 10.64 26.46
CA HIS A 89 22.27 9.46 25.72
C HIS A 89 21.16 9.77 24.69
N CYS A 90 20.82 11.04 24.47
CA CYS A 90 19.68 11.39 23.62
C CYS A 90 19.90 11.04 22.15
N ASP A 91 21.15 11.03 21.67
CA ASP A 91 21.51 10.57 20.34
C ASP A 91 21.23 9.07 20.15
N GLU A 92 21.37 8.26 21.21
CA GLU A 92 21.14 6.80 21.14
C GLU A 92 19.65 6.50 21.02
N VAL A 93 18.77 7.20 21.76
CA VAL A 93 17.32 6.95 21.78
C VAL A 93 16.66 7.04 20.39
N PHE A 94 17.06 8.02 19.55
CA PHE A 94 16.48 8.19 18.20
C PHE A 94 16.91 7.10 17.21
N TRP A 95 18.14 6.59 17.34
CA TRP A 95 18.63 5.50 16.51
C TRP A 95 18.25 4.14 17.07
N GLU A 96 18.08 4.01 18.38
CA GLU A 96 17.67 2.79 19.06
C GLU A 96 16.28 2.35 18.61
N GLU A 97 15.30 3.26 18.49
CA GLU A 97 13.97 2.87 17.98
C GLU A 97 14.03 2.40 16.52
N LEU A 98 14.78 3.09 15.66
CA LEU A 98 15.00 2.71 14.27
C LEU A 98 15.75 1.37 14.15
N GLN A 99 16.82 1.21 14.92
CA GLN A 99 17.59 -0.03 15.04
C GLN A 99 16.72 -1.15 15.60
N PHE A 100 15.81 -0.85 16.54
CA PHE A 100 14.91 -1.80 17.15
C PHE A 100 13.87 -2.29 16.14
N ILE A 101 13.20 -1.40 15.40
CA ILE A 101 12.26 -1.79 14.34
C ILE A 101 12.99 -2.63 13.28
N HIS A 102 14.17 -2.21 12.82
CA HIS A 102 14.95 -3.02 11.87
C HIS A 102 15.37 -4.37 12.47
N ALA A 103 15.77 -4.43 13.74
CA ALA A 103 16.11 -5.69 14.40
C ALA A 103 14.89 -6.61 14.55
N LEU A 104 13.70 -6.06 14.81
CA LEU A 104 12.45 -6.82 14.81
C LEU A 104 12.12 -7.35 13.41
N MET A 105 12.29 -6.53 12.38
CA MET A 105 12.11 -6.95 10.98
C MET A 105 13.11 -8.05 10.60
N ASP A 106 14.39 -7.90 10.93
CA ASP A 106 15.41 -8.91 10.67
C ASP A 106 15.12 -10.22 11.41
N LYS A 107 14.68 -10.13 12.67
CA LYS A 107 14.26 -11.30 13.46
C LYS A 107 13.05 -11.99 12.84
N LYS A 108 12.04 -11.22 12.41
CA LYS A 108 10.84 -11.76 11.73
C LYS A 108 11.23 -12.41 10.41
N ALA A 109 12.02 -11.73 9.58
CA ALA A 109 12.51 -12.24 8.31
C ALA A 109 13.30 -13.55 8.48
N ALA A 110 14.19 -13.63 9.48
CA ALA A 110 14.90 -14.87 9.80
C ALA A 110 13.95 -15.99 10.23
N THR A 111 12.96 -15.67 11.07
CA THR A 111 11.93 -16.63 11.51
C THR A 111 11.10 -17.15 10.34
N LEU A 112 10.68 -16.27 9.44
CA LEU A 112 9.88 -16.65 8.25
C LEU A 112 10.72 -17.43 7.23
N LYS A 113 12.00 -17.11 7.09
CA LYS A 113 12.91 -17.83 6.19
C LYS A 113 13.11 -19.29 6.61
N ASP A 114 13.22 -19.54 7.91
CA ASP A 114 13.41 -20.89 8.47
C ASP A 114 12.09 -21.64 8.69
N MET A 115 10.95 -21.02 8.36
CA MET A 115 9.63 -21.59 8.55
C MET A 115 9.37 -22.75 7.60
N ASP A 116 9.00 -23.92 8.13
CA ASP A 116 8.54 -25.04 7.32
C ASP A 116 7.10 -24.84 6.86
N LEU A 117 6.94 -24.44 5.59
CA LEU A 117 5.63 -24.25 4.97
C LEU A 117 5.04 -25.56 4.44
N GLY A 118 5.81 -26.64 4.35
CA GLY A 118 5.37 -27.98 3.94
C GLY A 118 4.31 -28.00 2.83
N TYR A 119 3.15 -28.58 3.13
CA TYR A 119 2.05 -28.70 2.19
C TYR A 119 1.20 -27.43 2.03
N TYR A 120 1.37 -26.42 2.89
CA TYR A 120 0.57 -25.19 2.86
C TYR A 120 0.73 -24.44 1.54
N LEU A 121 1.93 -24.44 0.97
CA LEU A 121 2.22 -23.82 -0.34
C LEU A 121 1.37 -24.37 -1.49
N LYS A 122 0.94 -25.63 -1.39
CA LYS A 122 0.15 -26.32 -2.43
C LYS A 122 -1.32 -26.50 -2.02
N SER A 123 -1.73 -25.97 -0.88
CA SER A 123 -3.08 -26.13 -0.34
C SER A 123 -3.99 -24.97 -0.74
N ASP A 124 -5.27 -25.26 -0.94
CA ASP A 124 -6.27 -24.20 -1.18
C ASP A 124 -6.77 -23.66 0.17
N TYR A 125 -6.64 -22.36 0.36
CA TYR A 125 -7.12 -21.62 1.50
C TYR A 125 -8.50 -21.06 1.18
N THR A 126 -9.47 -21.35 2.03
CA THR A 126 -10.76 -20.64 2.02
C THR A 126 -10.64 -19.46 2.97
N LEU A 127 -10.67 -18.25 2.42
CA LEU A 127 -10.59 -17.00 3.18
C LEU A 127 -11.95 -16.34 3.22
N TYR A 128 -12.35 -15.92 4.41
CA TYR A 128 -13.40 -14.96 4.62
C TYR A 128 -12.75 -13.59 4.83
N ILE A 129 -13.04 -12.66 3.93
CA ILE A 129 -12.48 -11.32 3.96
C ILE A 129 -13.61 -10.32 4.21
N SER A 130 -13.44 -9.40 5.15
CA SER A 130 -14.48 -8.43 5.50
C SER A 130 -13.91 -7.03 5.66
N LEU A 131 -14.77 -6.01 5.51
CA LEU A 131 -14.46 -4.64 5.92
C LEU A 131 -14.92 -4.48 7.38
N PRO A 132 -14.01 -4.64 8.37
CA PRO A 132 -14.39 -4.46 9.75
C PRO A 132 -14.87 -3.02 9.97
N HIS A 133 -15.65 -2.81 11.03
CA HIS A 133 -16.15 -1.48 11.42
C HIS A 133 -17.18 -0.83 10.48
N ILE A 134 -17.65 -1.53 9.45
CA ILE A 134 -18.89 -1.15 8.74
C ILE A 134 -20.06 -1.92 9.37
N PRO A 135 -20.88 -1.30 10.24
CA PRO A 135 -21.88 -2.03 11.01
C PRO A 135 -22.97 -2.59 10.10
N HIS A 136 -23.33 -3.85 10.27
CA HIS A 136 -24.49 -4.42 9.60
C HIS A 136 -25.78 -3.87 10.23
N PRO A 137 -26.74 -3.39 9.42
CA PRO A 137 -27.87 -2.59 9.91
C PRO A 137 -28.84 -3.36 10.82
N LYS A 138 -28.81 -4.70 10.80
CA LYS A 138 -29.78 -5.55 11.51
C LYS A 138 -29.15 -6.57 12.46
N ASP A 139 -27.84 -6.78 12.38
CA ASP A 139 -27.15 -7.84 13.13
C ASP A 139 -25.76 -7.33 13.50
N SER A 140 -25.57 -6.96 14.76
CA SER A 140 -24.30 -6.41 15.24
C SER A 140 -23.15 -7.42 15.27
N LYS A 141 -23.41 -8.71 14.99
CA LYS A 141 -22.40 -9.76 14.94
C LYS A 141 -22.02 -10.17 13.52
N ALA A 142 -22.73 -9.67 12.51
CA ALA A 142 -22.46 -9.96 11.12
C ALA A 142 -21.66 -8.82 10.47
N ASP A 143 -20.74 -9.17 9.57
CA ASP A 143 -20.10 -8.16 8.71
C ASP A 143 -21.07 -7.72 7.62
N ARG A 144 -21.15 -6.41 7.39
CA ARG A 144 -21.98 -5.85 6.32
C ARG A 144 -21.38 -6.04 4.93
N TYR A 145 -20.05 -5.97 4.84
CA TYR A 145 -19.31 -6.12 3.59
C TYR A 145 -18.30 -7.24 3.77
N TRP A 146 -18.52 -8.35 3.06
CA TRP A 146 -17.59 -9.48 3.07
C TRP A 146 -17.55 -10.21 1.73
N ARG A 147 -16.47 -10.93 1.48
CA ARG A 147 -16.28 -11.86 0.37
C ARG A 147 -15.72 -13.16 0.93
N ARG A 148 -16.13 -14.28 0.35
CA ARG A 148 -15.49 -15.57 0.57
C ARG A 148 -14.76 -15.96 -0.70
N ILE A 149 -13.48 -16.23 -0.58
CA ILE A 149 -12.61 -16.55 -1.72
C ILE A 149 -11.83 -17.83 -1.42
N ARG A 150 -11.46 -18.54 -2.48
CA ARG A 150 -10.50 -19.63 -2.46
C ARG A 150 -9.26 -19.20 -3.21
N VAL A 151 -8.09 -19.42 -2.62
CA VAL A 151 -6.77 -19.10 -3.20
C VAL A 151 -5.73 -20.13 -2.76
N SER A 152 -4.62 -20.27 -3.48
CA SER A 152 -3.49 -21.07 -2.99
C SER A 152 -2.81 -20.41 -1.79
N GLY A 153 -2.46 -21.18 -0.76
CA GLY A 153 -1.60 -20.72 0.34
C GLY A 153 -0.21 -20.29 -0.14
N GLY A 154 0.26 -20.82 -1.28
CA GLY A 154 1.51 -20.40 -1.91
C GLY A 154 1.41 -19.13 -2.77
N LEU A 155 0.26 -18.45 -2.81
CA LEU A 155 0.10 -17.23 -3.61
C LEU A 155 0.93 -16.09 -3.02
N PRO A 156 1.85 -15.46 -3.78
CA PRO A 156 2.65 -14.35 -3.27
C PRO A 156 1.77 -13.19 -2.82
N LEU A 157 2.17 -12.50 -1.75
CA LEU A 157 1.37 -11.40 -1.18
C LEU A 157 1.14 -10.27 -2.19
N SER A 158 2.18 -9.93 -2.97
CA SER A 158 2.09 -8.94 -4.06
C SER A 158 1.03 -9.30 -5.11
N VAL A 159 0.94 -10.58 -5.47
CA VAL A 159 -0.04 -11.08 -6.43
C VAL A 159 -1.43 -11.10 -5.80
N PHE A 160 -1.54 -11.49 -4.53
CA PHE A 160 -2.81 -11.52 -3.82
C PHE A 160 -3.42 -10.11 -3.68
N ALA A 161 -2.63 -9.11 -3.28
CA ALA A 161 -3.06 -7.72 -3.24
C ALA A 161 -3.51 -7.24 -4.63
N ASP A 162 -2.60 -7.24 -5.62
CA ASP A 162 -2.83 -6.66 -6.95
C ASP A 162 -3.90 -7.38 -7.76
N LYS A 163 -3.98 -8.72 -7.68
CA LYS A 163 -4.80 -9.54 -8.57
C LYS A 163 -6.07 -10.08 -7.96
N VAL A 164 -6.19 -10.08 -6.63
CA VAL A 164 -7.33 -10.69 -5.93
C VAL A 164 -8.03 -9.69 -5.01
N LEU A 165 -7.33 -9.09 -4.04
CA LEU A 165 -7.96 -8.19 -3.06
C LEU A 165 -8.49 -6.91 -3.71
N THR A 166 -7.66 -6.18 -4.45
CA THR A 166 -8.11 -4.94 -5.11
C THR A 166 -9.29 -5.21 -6.06
N PRO A 167 -9.26 -6.23 -6.96
CA PRO A 167 -10.36 -6.49 -7.88
C PRO A 167 -11.64 -7.09 -7.26
N VAL A 168 -11.53 -7.87 -6.17
CA VAL A 168 -12.73 -8.46 -5.51
C VAL A 168 -13.55 -7.37 -4.81
N TRP A 169 -12.87 -6.37 -4.22
CA TRP A 169 -13.52 -5.16 -3.70
C TRP A 169 -13.91 -4.20 -4.80
N GLY A 170 -13.23 -4.25 -5.94
CA GLY A 170 -13.52 -3.37 -7.08
C GLY A 170 -12.77 -2.06 -7.04
N TRP A 171 -11.71 -1.98 -6.24
CA TRP A 171 -10.79 -0.86 -6.22
C TRP A 171 -9.89 -0.87 -7.46
N VAL A 172 -9.21 0.23 -7.68
CA VAL A 172 -8.32 0.45 -8.81
C VAL A 172 -6.93 -0.05 -8.47
N ARG A 173 -6.46 -0.98 -9.31
CA ARG A 173 -5.10 -1.53 -9.20
C ARG A 173 -4.05 -0.45 -9.41
N ASN A 174 -2.96 -0.55 -8.65
CA ASN A 174 -1.78 0.32 -8.73
C ASN A 174 -2.04 1.80 -8.33
N LEU A 175 -3.20 2.13 -7.75
CA LEU A 175 -3.55 3.52 -7.42
C LEU A 175 -3.02 3.96 -6.05
N HIS A 176 -3.24 3.11 -5.05
CA HIS A 176 -2.99 3.41 -3.64
C HIS A 176 -1.92 2.50 -3.06
N ALA A 177 -1.31 2.94 -1.96
CA ALA A 177 -0.45 2.11 -1.14
C ALA A 177 -1.26 1.05 -0.39
N HIS A 178 -0.59 -0.02 0.03
CA HIS A 178 -1.18 -1.04 0.88
C HIS A 178 -0.13 -1.74 1.74
N VAL A 179 -0.56 -2.33 2.85
CA VAL A 179 0.23 -3.28 3.65
C VAL A 179 -0.64 -4.42 4.19
N PHE A 180 -0.03 -5.59 4.38
CA PHE A 180 -0.55 -6.66 5.21
C PHE A 180 -0.06 -6.51 6.64
N HIS A 181 -0.93 -6.73 7.61
CA HIS A 181 -0.64 -6.68 9.04
C HIS A 181 -0.68 -8.09 9.61
N ASP A 182 0.45 -8.59 10.11
CA ASP A 182 0.44 -9.75 11.00
C ASP A 182 0.02 -9.31 12.40
N TYR A 183 -1.25 -9.54 12.74
CA TYR A 183 -1.79 -9.15 14.05
C TYR A 183 -1.11 -9.85 15.24
N SER A 184 -0.36 -10.94 15.02
CA SER A 184 0.29 -11.65 16.12
C SER A 184 1.48 -10.90 16.72
N ASP A 185 2.17 -10.08 15.93
CA ASP A 185 3.36 -9.34 16.35
C ASP A 185 3.46 -7.90 15.80
N GLY A 186 2.48 -7.46 14.99
CA GLY A 186 2.43 -6.13 14.40
C GLY A 186 3.31 -5.97 13.16
N SER A 187 3.91 -7.04 12.63
CA SER A 187 4.76 -6.96 11.44
C SER A 187 3.95 -6.51 10.21
N LEU A 188 4.56 -5.66 9.39
CA LEU A 188 3.97 -5.15 8.16
C LEU A 188 4.68 -5.69 6.92
N PHE A 189 3.92 -5.97 5.87
CA PHE A 189 4.43 -6.41 4.57
C PHE A 189 3.81 -5.55 3.48
N GLY A 190 4.62 -4.94 2.62
CA GLY A 190 4.14 -4.03 1.58
C GLY A 190 5.00 -4.02 0.33
N PRO A 191 4.52 -3.34 -0.73
CA PRO A 191 5.17 -3.35 -2.04
C PRO A 191 6.52 -2.62 -2.03
N THR A 192 7.52 -3.25 -2.65
CA THR A 192 8.85 -2.65 -2.80
C THR A 192 8.80 -1.41 -3.69
N ASP A 193 9.52 -0.36 -3.27
CA ASP A 193 9.63 0.92 -3.99
C ASP A 193 8.27 1.57 -4.32
N CYS A 194 7.23 1.32 -3.53
CA CYS A 194 5.92 1.93 -3.75
C CYS A 194 5.99 3.46 -3.68
N ASN A 195 5.39 4.12 -4.66
CA ASN A 195 5.32 5.58 -4.74
C ASN A 195 3.92 6.10 -5.06
N ALA A 196 2.88 5.36 -4.64
CA ALA A 196 1.53 5.90 -4.58
C ALA A 196 1.52 7.19 -3.74
N VAL A 197 0.60 8.10 -4.05
CA VAL A 197 0.60 9.47 -3.46
C VAL A 197 0.47 9.42 -1.94
N ASP A 198 -0.35 8.50 -1.46
CA ASP A 198 -0.66 8.24 -0.06
C ASP A 198 0.48 7.59 0.72
N MET A 199 1.60 7.21 0.09
CA MET A 199 2.82 6.77 0.80
C MET A 199 3.36 7.83 1.78
N MET A 200 3.01 9.11 1.58
CA MET A 200 3.31 10.18 2.53
C MET A 200 2.66 10.00 3.91
N HIS A 201 1.69 9.08 4.04
CA HIS A 201 1.02 8.71 5.29
C HIS A 201 1.51 7.37 5.86
N LEU A 202 2.65 6.85 5.39
CA LEU A 202 3.22 5.61 5.90
C LEU A 202 3.39 5.67 7.43
N ASP A 203 3.87 6.80 7.96
CA ASP A 203 4.07 7.05 9.40
C ASP A 203 2.78 6.95 10.24
N LYS A 204 1.61 7.09 9.62
CA LYS A 204 0.30 6.93 10.26
C LYS A 204 -0.26 5.51 10.12
N SER A 205 0.25 4.75 9.16
CA SER A 205 -0.18 3.39 8.83
C SER A 205 0.76 2.33 9.40
N GLY A 206 1.97 2.74 9.76
CA GLY A 206 3.08 1.93 10.23
C GLY A 206 4.34 2.76 10.36
N TYR A 207 5.50 2.09 10.42
CA TYR A 207 6.80 2.78 10.38
C TYR A 207 7.62 2.33 9.17
N ALA A 208 7.75 1.02 9.03
CA ALA A 208 8.38 0.36 7.90
C ALA A 208 7.68 -0.99 7.68
N TYR A 209 7.85 -1.56 6.49
CA TYR A 209 7.32 -2.86 6.14
C TYR A 209 8.38 -3.70 5.41
N MET A 210 8.26 -5.02 5.53
CA MET A 210 9.07 -5.96 4.77
C MET A 210 8.56 -6.08 3.32
N PRO A 211 9.43 -6.40 2.34
CA PRO A 211 9.03 -6.61 0.94
C PRO A 211 8.02 -7.73 0.79
N GLU A 212 6.78 -7.42 0.40
CA GLU A 212 5.73 -8.43 0.26
C GLU A 212 6.01 -9.44 -0.86
N GLU A 213 6.88 -9.08 -1.82
CA GLU A 213 7.30 -9.94 -2.93
C GLU A 213 8.11 -11.18 -2.50
N ASP A 214 8.64 -11.16 -1.28
CA ASP A 214 9.43 -12.26 -0.71
C ASP A 214 8.57 -13.26 0.07
N TYR A 215 7.28 -12.97 0.27
CA TYR A 215 6.37 -13.76 1.11
C TYR A 215 5.08 -14.16 0.38
N CYS A 216 4.36 -15.11 0.98
CA CYS A 216 3.09 -15.65 0.50
C CYS A 216 2.13 -15.88 1.66
N LEU A 217 0.86 -16.16 1.37
CA LEU A 217 -0.18 -16.34 2.39
C LEU A 217 0.17 -17.37 3.48
N ALA A 218 0.82 -18.48 3.11
CA ALA A 218 1.21 -19.54 4.05
C ALA A 218 2.25 -19.10 5.10
N HIS A 219 2.98 -18.00 4.86
CA HIS A 219 3.88 -17.42 5.87
C HIS A 219 3.09 -16.77 7.02
N LEU A 220 1.89 -16.27 6.75
CA LEU A 220 1.09 -15.48 7.70
C LEU A 220 -0.10 -16.26 8.28
N LEU A 221 -0.65 -17.21 7.51
CA LEU A 221 -1.83 -17.99 7.88
C LEU A 221 -1.50 -19.48 7.74
N GLN A 222 -1.58 -20.25 8.83
CA GLN A 222 -1.31 -21.70 8.83
C GLN A 222 -2.40 -22.51 9.53
N LYS A 223 -3.31 -21.87 10.27
CA LYS A 223 -4.35 -22.52 11.07
C LYS A 223 -5.69 -21.83 10.85
N PRO A 224 -6.76 -22.60 10.57
CA PRO A 224 -8.12 -22.07 10.57
C PRO A 224 -8.43 -21.27 11.83
N GLY A 225 -9.08 -20.12 11.66
CA GLY A 225 -9.38 -19.15 12.70
C GLY A 225 -8.37 -18.01 12.82
N GLN A 226 -7.16 -18.14 12.27
CA GLN A 226 -6.22 -17.02 12.20
C GLN A 226 -6.75 -15.88 11.33
N VAL A 227 -6.44 -14.65 11.74
CA VAL A 227 -6.82 -13.42 11.05
C VAL A 227 -5.57 -12.56 10.92
N ILE A 228 -5.38 -11.99 9.74
CA ILE A 228 -4.41 -10.92 9.47
C ILE A 228 -5.14 -9.71 8.88
N GLY A 229 -4.54 -8.54 8.93
CA GLY A 229 -5.09 -7.34 8.33
C GLY A 229 -4.56 -7.09 6.93
N TYR A 230 -5.35 -6.39 6.12
CA TYR A 230 -4.90 -5.72 4.91
C TYR A 230 -5.42 -4.28 4.95
N HIS A 231 -4.49 -3.33 4.93
CA HIS A 231 -4.76 -1.90 4.96
C HIS A 231 -4.47 -1.35 3.57
N TYR A 232 -5.50 -0.79 2.93
CA TYR A 232 -5.46 -0.21 1.60
C TYR A 232 -5.79 1.27 1.66
N ASP A 233 -5.08 2.07 0.87
CA ASP A 233 -5.15 3.54 0.86
C ASP A 233 -4.79 4.15 2.21
N PHE A 234 -3.56 4.63 2.36
CA PHE A 234 -3.09 5.26 3.60
C PHE A 234 -3.68 6.65 3.84
N GLY A 235 -4.29 7.26 2.81
CA GLY A 235 -5.04 8.49 2.96
C GLY A 235 -6.40 8.21 3.59
N ASP A 236 -7.18 7.35 2.95
CA ASP A 236 -8.56 7.11 3.34
C ASP A 236 -8.73 6.04 4.42
N ASN A 237 -7.81 5.06 4.48
CA ASN A 237 -7.75 3.97 5.44
C ASN A 237 -8.90 2.95 5.29
N TRP A 238 -8.84 2.16 4.22
CA TRP A 238 -9.63 0.94 4.10
C TRP A 238 -8.97 -0.20 4.87
N TRP A 239 -9.69 -0.72 5.86
CA TRP A 239 -9.26 -1.89 6.61
C TRP A 239 -9.98 -3.12 6.10
N VAL A 240 -9.27 -4.23 5.99
CA VAL A 240 -9.80 -5.53 5.58
C VAL A 240 -9.27 -6.60 6.52
N ASP A 241 -10.15 -7.35 7.16
CA ASP A 241 -9.76 -8.55 7.91
C ASP A 241 -9.71 -9.74 6.96
N LEU A 242 -8.65 -10.53 7.05
CA LEU A 242 -8.43 -11.74 6.24
C LEU A 242 -8.42 -12.96 7.16
N LYS A 243 -9.58 -13.61 7.31
CA LYS A 243 -9.73 -14.80 8.15
C LYS A 243 -9.57 -16.09 7.36
N LEU A 244 -8.66 -16.96 7.80
CA LEU A 244 -8.54 -18.31 7.28
C LEU A 244 -9.66 -19.20 7.85
N GLU A 245 -10.61 -19.63 7.03
CA GLU A 245 -11.70 -20.51 7.47
C GLU A 245 -11.36 -21.99 7.33
N ALA A 246 -10.65 -22.38 6.26
CA ALA A 246 -10.31 -23.77 5.99
C ALA A 246 -9.05 -23.90 5.12
N ILE A 247 -8.34 -25.01 5.29
CA ILE A 247 -7.23 -25.43 4.45
C ILE A 247 -7.62 -26.76 3.79
N THR A 248 -7.68 -26.76 2.46
CA THR A 248 -7.92 -27.97 1.66
C THR A 248 -6.60 -28.69 1.43
N SER A 249 -6.61 -30.02 1.52
CA SER A 249 -5.41 -30.82 1.34
C SER A 249 -4.76 -30.58 -0.04
N PRO A 250 -3.43 -30.71 -0.18
CA PRO A 250 -2.74 -30.49 -1.46
C PRO A 250 -3.17 -31.49 -2.56
N TRP A 251 -3.81 -32.60 -2.20
CA TRP A 251 -4.26 -33.64 -3.14
C TRP A 251 -5.61 -33.31 -3.77
N GLU A 252 -6.41 -32.49 -3.10
CA GLU A 252 -7.70 -31.99 -3.55
C GLU A 252 -7.62 -30.53 -4.03
N SER A 253 -6.49 -29.88 -3.74
CA SER A 253 -6.20 -28.50 -4.11
C SER A 253 -6.08 -28.33 -5.63
N THR A 254 -6.71 -27.26 -6.11
CA THR A 254 -6.59 -26.80 -7.50
C THR A 254 -5.54 -25.70 -7.63
N GLY A 255 -5.20 -25.04 -6.53
CA GLY A 255 -4.44 -23.80 -6.49
C GLY A 255 -5.17 -22.61 -7.10
N ALA A 256 -6.40 -22.77 -7.59
CA ALA A 256 -7.10 -21.74 -8.35
C ALA A 256 -7.64 -20.63 -7.43
N VAL A 257 -7.73 -19.42 -7.99
CA VAL A 257 -8.42 -18.29 -7.39
C VAL A 257 -9.89 -18.35 -7.78
N GLU A 258 -10.77 -18.40 -6.78
CA GLU A 258 -12.21 -18.44 -6.98
C GLU A 258 -12.92 -17.47 -6.01
N VAL A 259 -13.88 -16.70 -6.52
CA VAL A 259 -14.79 -15.90 -5.68
C VAL A 259 -16.04 -16.75 -5.42
N LEU A 260 -16.19 -17.21 -4.18
CA LEU A 260 -17.23 -18.15 -3.77
C LEU A 260 -18.56 -17.44 -3.45
N GLY A 261 -18.50 -16.26 -2.85
CA GLY A 261 -19.68 -15.48 -2.49
C GLY A 261 -19.34 -14.20 -1.73
N GLY A 262 -20.35 -13.48 -1.28
CA GLY A 262 -20.19 -12.22 -0.56
C GLY A 262 -21.51 -11.49 -0.31
N THR A 263 -21.43 -10.37 0.40
CA THR A 263 -22.52 -9.40 0.58
C THR A 263 -21.92 -7.99 0.71
N GLY A 264 -22.73 -6.95 0.50
CA GLY A 264 -22.22 -5.58 0.43
C GLY A 264 -21.75 -5.22 -0.98
N GLY A 265 -22.11 -4.03 -1.44
CA GLY A 265 -21.74 -3.50 -2.76
C GLY A 265 -20.24 -3.30 -2.96
N THR A 266 -19.86 -2.69 -4.07
CA THR A 266 -18.47 -2.27 -4.34
C THR A 266 -18.22 -0.95 -3.60
N PRO A 267 -17.32 -0.90 -2.58
CA PRO A 267 -17.00 0.34 -1.88
C PRO A 267 -16.38 1.37 -2.84
N PRO A 268 -16.55 2.67 -2.56
CA PRO A 268 -15.88 3.72 -3.33
C PRO A 268 -14.35 3.64 -3.20
N ASP A 269 -13.65 3.94 -4.28
CA ASP A 269 -12.21 4.15 -4.33
C ASP A 269 -11.94 5.64 -4.63
N GLY A 270 -12.15 6.50 -3.64
CA GLY A 270 -12.12 7.95 -3.86
C GLY A 270 -12.07 8.71 -2.57
N GLN A 271 -11.79 10.01 -2.63
CA GLN A 271 -11.38 10.80 -1.46
C GLN A 271 -12.38 10.83 -0.30
N LEU A 272 -11.87 10.71 0.92
CA LEU A 272 -12.63 10.76 2.17
C LEU A 272 -13.73 9.70 2.23
N THR A 273 -13.46 8.52 1.68
CA THR A 273 -14.42 7.42 1.68
C THR A 273 -13.95 6.18 2.40
N GLY A 274 -12.79 6.18 3.06
CA GLY A 274 -12.32 5.01 3.80
C GLY A 274 -13.31 4.49 4.84
N THR A 275 -12.99 3.34 5.43
CA THR A 275 -13.98 2.45 6.06
C THR A 275 -14.92 3.14 7.07
N TRP A 276 -14.44 4.11 7.86
CA TRP A 276 -15.19 4.84 8.88
C TRP A 276 -16.08 5.92 8.24
N HIS A 277 -15.57 6.62 7.24
CA HIS A 277 -16.33 7.61 6.47
C HIS A 277 -17.45 6.92 5.68
N TRP A 278 -17.16 5.79 5.02
CA TRP A 278 -18.19 5.04 4.32
C TRP A 278 -19.24 4.47 5.27
N ALA A 279 -18.84 3.98 6.45
CA ALA A 279 -19.80 3.59 7.48
C ALA A 279 -20.74 4.74 7.88
N ASP A 280 -20.23 5.97 8.02
CA ASP A 280 -21.07 7.16 8.26
C ASP A 280 -22.01 7.46 7.09
N TYR A 281 -21.52 7.42 5.84
CA TYR A 281 -22.36 7.60 4.66
C TYR A 281 -23.53 6.61 4.64
N LEU A 282 -23.26 5.33 4.90
CA LEU A 282 -24.29 4.29 4.95
C LEU A 282 -25.27 4.51 6.11
N ALA A 283 -24.77 4.81 7.31
CA ALA A 283 -25.61 5.06 8.49
C ALA A 283 -26.52 6.29 8.31
N ARG A 284 -26.05 7.34 7.62
CA ARG A 284 -26.85 8.52 7.28
C ARG A 284 -27.85 8.22 6.17
N ALA A 285 -27.45 7.46 5.15
CA ALA A 285 -28.32 7.06 4.04
C ALA A 285 -29.54 6.22 4.50
N GLU A 286 -29.38 5.43 5.57
CA GLU A 286 -30.48 4.69 6.20
C GLU A 286 -31.49 5.60 6.91
N LYS A 287 -31.07 6.79 7.35
CA LYS A 287 -31.90 7.73 8.11
C LYS A 287 -32.59 8.78 7.22
N SER A 288 -32.08 9.04 6.01
CA SER A 288 -32.59 10.12 5.17
C SER A 288 -32.40 9.86 3.67
N LEU A 289 -33.45 10.14 2.88
CA LEU A 289 -33.40 10.11 1.42
C LEU A 289 -32.41 11.14 0.84
N GLY A 290 -32.19 12.26 1.53
CA GLY A 290 -31.18 13.26 1.14
C GLY A 290 -29.77 12.69 1.28
N ALA A 291 -29.44 12.17 2.46
CA ALA A 291 -28.16 11.53 2.70
C ALA A 291 -27.92 10.31 1.79
N LYS A 292 -28.98 9.59 1.44
CA LYS A 292 -28.90 8.50 0.47
C LYS A 292 -28.50 8.98 -0.93
N ARG A 293 -29.01 10.12 -1.39
CA ARG A 293 -28.58 10.75 -2.65
C ARG A 293 -27.12 11.17 -2.58
N ASP A 294 -26.70 11.75 -1.46
CA ASP A 294 -25.31 12.18 -1.24
C ASP A 294 -24.35 10.98 -1.28
N ALA A 295 -24.68 9.88 -0.58
CA ALA A 295 -23.88 8.66 -0.60
C ALA A 295 -23.79 8.03 -2.01
N VAL A 296 -24.87 8.05 -2.79
CA VAL A 296 -24.82 7.64 -4.21
C VAL A 296 -23.94 8.58 -5.03
N ALA A 297 -24.03 9.89 -4.83
CA ALA A 297 -23.19 10.84 -5.55
C ALA A 297 -21.70 10.65 -5.25
N VAL A 298 -21.35 10.43 -3.98
CA VAL A 298 -19.98 10.10 -3.54
C VAL A 298 -19.51 8.80 -4.18
N LEU A 299 -20.34 7.75 -4.15
CA LEU A 299 -20.01 6.45 -4.74
C LEU A 299 -19.72 6.55 -6.24
N PHE A 300 -20.60 7.22 -7.00
CA PHE A 300 -20.47 7.35 -8.45
C PHE A 300 -19.48 8.44 -8.87
N GLY A 301 -19.00 9.26 -7.94
CA GLY A 301 -17.87 10.17 -8.14
C GLY A 301 -16.51 9.51 -7.83
N ALA A 302 -16.49 8.31 -7.25
CA ALA A 302 -15.27 7.60 -6.91
C ALA A 302 -14.56 7.06 -8.15
N THR A 303 -13.25 6.86 -8.04
CA THR A 303 -12.37 6.48 -9.15
C THR A 303 -12.81 5.18 -9.82
N ASN A 304 -13.16 4.18 -9.01
CA ASN A 304 -13.61 2.88 -9.51
C ASN A 304 -15.01 2.88 -10.16
N TYR A 305 -15.73 4.01 -10.07
CA TYR A 305 -16.99 4.25 -10.78
C TYR A 305 -16.83 5.21 -11.96
N GLU A 306 -15.62 5.65 -12.29
CA GLU A 306 -15.37 6.56 -13.42
C GLU A 306 -16.06 6.08 -14.71
N GLY A 307 -16.76 7.00 -15.37
CA GLY A 307 -17.52 6.73 -16.59
C GLY A 307 -18.86 6.02 -16.39
N ARG A 308 -19.22 5.64 -15.16
CA ARG A 308 -20.56 5.09 -14.84
C ARG A 308 -21.52 6.22 -14.52
N LEU A 309 -22.72 6.17 -15.10
CA LEU A 309 -23.78 7.09 -14.76
C LEU A 309 -24.45 6.67 -13.43
N PRO A 310 -24.78 7.61 -12.54
CA PRO A 310 -25.56 7.30 -11.35
C PRO A 310 -26.95 6.75 -11.73
N PRO A 311 -27.58 5.95 -10.86
CA PRO A 311 -28.92 5.44 -11.09
C PRO A 311 -29.94 6.59 -11.24
N THR A 312 -30.97 6.38 -12.05
CA THR A 312 -32.06 7.37 -12.25
C THR A 312 -32.84 7.65 -10.97
N LEU A 313 -32.91 6.67 -10.05
CA LEU A 313 -33.53 6.80 -8.73
C LEU A 313 -32.50 6.50 -7.62
N PRO A 314 -31.62 7.46 -7.26
CA PRO A 314 -30.59 7.27 -6.23
C PRO A 314 -31.16 6.83 -4.87
N THR A 315 -32.38 7.28 -4.55
CA THR A 315 -33.07 6.90 -3.30
C THR A 315 -33.43 5.42 -3.23
N GLN A 316 -33.44 4.72 -4.36
CA GLN A 316 -33.70 3.27 -4.44
C GLN A 316 -32.42 2.45 -4.58
N TYR A 317 -31.24 3.07 -4.65
CA TYR A 317 -29.98 2.35 -4.76
C TYR A 317 -29.77 1.41 -3.57
N ASP A 318 -29.32 0.18 -3.83
CA ASP A 318 -29.01 -0.82 -2.82
C ASP A 318 -27.50 -0.87 -2.61
N PHE A 319 -27.02 -0.33 -1.49
CA PHE A 319 -25.61 -0.35 -1.13
C PHE A 319 -25.12 -1.74 -0.69
N ASP A 320 -26.04 -2.65 -0.38
CA ASP A 320 -25.75 -3.98 0.14
C ASP A 320 -25.74 -5.06 -0.96
N ALA A 321 -26.16 -4.71 -2.18
CA ALA A 321 -26.21 -5.61 -3.33
C ALA A 321 -24.81 -6.02 -3.81
N PHE A 322 -24.45 -7.28 -3.60
CA PHE A 322 -23.22 -7.87 -4.12
C PHE A 322 -23.43 -8.52 -5.49
N ASP A 323 -22.67 -8.07 -6.49
CA ASP A 323 -22.60 -8.71 -7.81
C ASP A 323 -21.40 -9.66 -7.88
N ALA A 324 -21.67 -10.96 -7.67
CA ALA A 324 -20.64 -11.99 -7.68
C ALA A 324 -20.03 -12.22 -9.06
N GLU A 325 -20.80 -12.09 -10.13
CA GLU A 325 -20.30 -12.29 -11.49
C GLU A 325 -19.37 -11.15 -11.92
N GLU A 326 -19.73 -9.92 -11.59
CA GLU A 326 -18.85 -8.77 -11.81
C GLU A 326 -17.55 -8.89 -11.01
N ALA A 327 -17.61 -9.31 -9.74
CA ALA A 327 -16.40 -9.55 -8.95
C ALA A 327 -15.51 -10.63 -9.56
N ARG A 328 -16.09 -11.77 -9.99
CA ARG A 328 -15.37 -12.84 -10.70
C ARG A 328 -14.73 -12.32 -11.99
N ARG A 329 -15.45 -11.50 -12.75
CA ARG A 329 -14.96 -10.90 -14.00
C ARG A 329 -13.77 -9.97 -13.73
N ARG A 330 -13.83 -9.11 -12.71
CA ARG A 330 -12.73 -8.21 -12.32
C ARG A 330 -11.48 -8.98 -11.90
N VAL A 331 -11.62 -9.98 -11.03
CA VAL A 331 -10.50 -10.85 -10.60
C VAL A 331 -9.92 -11.60 -11.81
N ARG A 332 -10.77 -12.16 -12.68
CA ARG A 332 -10.32 -12.84 -13.90
C ARG A 332 -9.53 -11.91 -14.81
N GLN A 333 -10.01 -10.70 -15.06
CA GLN A 333 -9.29 -9.72 -15.87
C GLN A 333 -7.96 -9.30 -15.24
N ALA A 334 -7.92 -9.15 -13.92
CA ALA A 334 -6.68 -8.84 -13.21
C ALA A 334 -5.66 -9.97 -13.38
N LEU A 335 -6.04 -11.23 -13.20
CA LEU A 335 -5.17 -12.40 -13.39
C LEU A 335 -4.62 -12.52 -14.82
N ASP A 336 -5.38 -12.10 -15.83
CA ASP A 336 -4.91 -12.05 -17.23
C ASP A 336 -4.12 -10.78 -17.58
N SER A 337 -4.02 -9.81 -16.69
CA SER A 337 -3.25 -8.60 -16.94
C SER A 337 -1.82 -8.71 -16.41
N LYS A 338 -0.93 -7.84 -16.88
CA LYS A 338 0.42 -7.70 -16.33
C LYS A 338 0.40 -7.25 -14.87
N ALA A 339 1.41 -7.66 -14.10
CA ALA A 339 1.59 -7.17 -12.73
C ALA A 339 1.72 -5.65 -12.72
N SER A 340 1.09 -5.02 -11.74
CA SER A 340 1.22 -3.58 -11.50
C SER A 340 2.67 -3.18 -11.19
N MET A 341 2.95 -1.89 -11.22
CA MET A 341 4.27 -1.33 -10.95
C MET A 341 4.17 -0.32 -9.80
N PRO A 342 4.32 -0.74 -8.54
CA PRO A 342 4.27 0.16 -7.38
C PRO A 342 5.28 1.31 -7.45
N SER A 343 6.44 1.09 -8.07
CA SER A 343 7.46 2.11 -8.35
C SER A 343 7.15 3.08 -9.49
N ALA A 344 5.99 2.93 -10.11
CA ALA A 344 5.43 3.87 -11.07
C ALA A 344 3.90 3.85 -10.93
N SER A 345 3.43 4.07 -9.69
CA SER A 345 2.03 3.98 -9.30
C SER A 345 1.15 4.92 -10.11
N LYS A 346 -0.09 4.50 -10.33
CA LYS A 346 -1.14 5.23 -11.04
C LYS A 346 -1.53 6.48 -10.26
N LYS A 347 -1.69 7.60 -10.95
CA LYS A 347 -2.11 8.88 -10.37
C LYS A 347 -3.02 9.64 -11.32
N VAL A 348 -3.94 10.43 -10.80
CA VAL A 348 -4.62 11.47 -11.59
C VAL A 348 -3.70 12.69 -11.66
N VAL A 349 -3.45 13.18 -12.87
CA VAL A 349 -2.69 14.39 -13.11
C VAL A 349 -3.60 15.43 -13.74
N THR A 350 -3.68 16.59 -13.11
CA THR A 350 -4.22 17.81 -13.74
C THR A 350 -3.01 18.64 -14.19
N PRO A 351 -2.78 18.80 -15.50
CA PRO A 351 -1.60 19.50 -15.99
C PRO A 351 -1.70 21.00 -15.68
N ILE A 352 -0.82 21.50 -14.82
CA ILE A 352 -0.70 22.94 -14.50
C ILE A 352 0.58 23.46 -15.15
N GLY A 353 0.44 24.38 -16.10
CA GLY A 353 1.57 24.95 -16.85
C GLY A 353 1.92 24.19 -18.13
N LYS A 354 2.71 24.83 -19.00
CA LYS A 354 3.09 24.28 -20.31
C LYS A 354 4.04 23.07 -20.18
N ASP A 355 4.84 23.06 -19.13
CA ASP A 355 5.92 22.10 -18.90
C ASP A 355 5.44 20.90 -18.05
N ALA A 356 4.13 20.79 -17.77
CA ALA A 356 3.56 19.76 -16.91
C ALA A 356 3.84 18.32 -17.40
N LEU A 357 4.15 18.17 -18.69
CA LEU A 357 4.44 16.89 -19.34
C LEU A 357 5.94 16.61 -19.51
N ASP A 358 6.80 17.56 -19.15
CA ASP A 358 8.25 17.44 -19.26
C ASP A 358 8.76 16.34 -18.33
N ASP A 359 9.77 15.61 -18.79
CA ASP A 359 10.29 14.41 -18.11
C ASP A 359 10.73 14.68 -16.66
N ASP A 360 11.24 15.87 -16.35
CA ASP A 360 11.62 16.27 -15.00
C ASP A 360 10.40 16.43 -14.08
N VAL A 361 9.32 17.03 -14.56
CA VAL A 361 8.07 17.17 -13.79
C VAL A 361 7.40 15.81 -13.64
N VAL A 362 7.48 14.96 -14.66
CA VAL A 362 7.02 13.57 -14.60
C VAL A 362 7.80 12.78 -13.56
N MET A 363 9.12 12.95 -13.50
CA MET A 363 9.99 12.29 -12.52
C MET A 363 9.55 12.61 -11.08
N LEU A 364 9.22 13.88 -10.79
CA LEU A 364 8.74 14.29 -9.47
C LEU A 364 7.43 13.59 -9.06
N ARG A 365 6.54 13.29 -10.02
CA ARG A 365 5.25 12.62 -9.75
C ARG A 365 5.35 11.10 -9.75
N LEU A 366 6.11 10.51 -10.68
CA LEU A 366 6.22 9.08 -10.87
C LEU A 366 7.37 8.44 -10.09
N GLY A 367 8.22 9.23 -9.43
CA GLY A 367 9.42 8.75 -8.73
C GLY A 367 10.47 8.11 -9.65
N VAL A 368 10.26 8.13 -10.97
CA VAL A 368 11.18 7.58 -11.97
C VAL A 368 11.14 8.46 -13.22
N HIS A 369 12.32 8.88 -13.65
CA HIS A 369 12.47 9.62 -14.90
C HIS A 369 12.10 8.71 -16.08
N PRO A 370 11.29 9.16 -17.07
CA PRO A 370 10.87 8.34 -18.21
C PRO A 370 12.05 7.66 -18.94
N SER A 371 13.13 8.41 -19.21
CA SER A 371 14.36 7.85 -19.81
C SER A 371 15.10 6.80 -18.96
N LYS A 372 14.83 6.74 -17.66
CA LYS A 372 15.43 5.77 -16.71
C LYS A 372 14.52 4.58 -16.43
N MET A 373 13.33 4.53 -17.02
CA MET A 373 12.43 3.39 -16.91
C MET A 373 13.11 2.11 -17.43
N LYS A 374 12.88 0.99 -16.73
CA LYS A 374 13.51 -0.29 -17.04
C LYS A 374 13.08 -0.76 -18.45
N LYS A 375 13.98 -1.40 -19.20
CA LYS A 375 13.67 -1.86 -20.57
C LYS A 375 12.37 -2.66 -20.63
N GLY A 376 11.49 -2.29 -21.56
CA GLY A 376 10.19 -2.92 -21.77
C GLY A 376 9.07 -2.41 -20.85
N THR A 377 9.30 -1.34 -20.10
CA THR A 377 8.25 -0.57 -19.43
C THR A 377 8.02 0.76 -20.15
N VAL A 378 6.80 1.28 -20.11
CA VAL A 378 6.42 2.54 -20.76
C VAL A 378 5.54 3.35 -19.83
N LEU A 379 5.57 4.67 -20.00
CA LEU A 379 4.61 5.59 -19.40
C LEU A 379 3.32 5.58 -20.21
N VAL A 380 2.19 5.32 -19.55
CA VAL A 380 0.86 5.42 -20.16
C VAL A 380 0.11 6.61 -19.57
N ARG A 381 -0.51 7.38 -20.46
CA ARG A 381 -1.44 8.46 -20.12
C ARG A 381 -2.80 8.19 -20.72
N THR A 382 -3.84 8.17 -19.90
CA THR A 382 -5.23 7.93 -20.34
C THR A 382 -6.09 9.11 -19.90
N PRO A 383 -6.81 9.81 -20.78
CA PRO A 383 -7.69 10.90 -20.38
C PRO A 383 -8.72 10.45 -19.33
N VAL A 384 -8.95 11.29 -18.31
CA VAL A 384 -10.03 11.07 -17.34
C VAL A 384 -11.37 11.42 -17.99
N ALA A 385 -12.31 10.49 -17.94
CA ALA A 385 -13.63 10.65 -18.54
C ALA A 385 -14.36 11.85 -17.93
N GLY A 386 -14.86 12.75 -18.78
CA GLY A 386 -15.62 13.92 -18.35
C GLY A 386 -14.80 15.07 -17.76
N SER A 387 -13.46 14.97 -17.73
CA SER A 387 -12.62 16.07 -17.25
C SER A 387 -12.70 17.30 -18.16
N THR A 388 -13.03 18.46 -17.57
CA THR A 388 -13.05 19.77 -18.26
C THR A 388 -11.69 20.49 -18.21
N VAL A 389 -10.77 20.00 -17.39
CA VAL A 389 -9.44 20.60 -17.16
C VAL A 389 -8.31 19.79 -17.81
N GLY A 390 -8.65 18.82 -18.67
CA GLY A 390 -7.67 17.99 -19.36
C GLY A 390 -6.93 17.03 -18.44
N ALA A 391 -7.55 16.58 -17.35
CA ALA A 391 -6.94 15.62 -16.44
C ALA A 391 -6.75 14.26 -17.12
N PHE A 392 -5.69 13.54 -16.73
CA PHE A 392 -5.38 12.21 -17.23
C PHE A 392 -4.81 11.31 -16.13
N TRP A 393 -5.08 10.01 -16.26
CA TRP A 393 -4.38 8.96 -15.54
C TRP A 393 -2.96 8.84 -16.05
N GLU A 394 -1.98 8.80 -15.16
CA GLU A 394 -0.56 8.61 -15.46
C GLU A 394 -0.04 7.40 -14.66
N GLU A 395 0.57 6.40 -15.34
CA GLU A 395 1.18 5.26 -14.67
C GLU A 395 2.31 4.61 -15.51
N GLY A 396 3.24 3.92 -14.85
CA GLY A 396 4.17 3.04 -15.54
C GLY A 396 3.58 1.65 -15.75
N VAL A 397 3.69 1.12 -16.97
CA VAL A 397 3.21 -0.23 -17.31
C VAL A 397 4.30 -1.09 -17.93
N ARG A 398 4.18 -2.40 -17.71
CA ARG A 398 5.01 -3.41 -18.40
C ARG A 398 4.43 -3.69 -19.78
N ASP A 399 4.98 -3.08 -20.81
CA ASP A 399 4.56 -3.35 -22.20
C ASP A 399 5.19 -4.64 -22.74
N ARG A 400 6.52 -4.69 -22.78
CA ARG A 400 7.30 -5.85 -23.30
C ARG A 400 7.91 -6.68 -22.19
N ARG A 401 8.01 -6.09 -21.00
CA ARG A 401 8.68 -6.71 -19.87
C ARG A 401 7.84 -7.86 -19.32
N MET A 402 8.50 -8.99 -19.13
CA MET A 402 7.89 -10.17 -18.53
C MET A 402 7.65 -9.95 -17.03
N ASP A 403 6.60 -10.58 -16.51
CA ASP A 403 6.39 -10.62 -15.06
C ASP A 403 7.40 -11.60 -14.45
N ASN A 404 7.76 -11.36 -13.19
CA ASN A 404 8.65 -12.23 -12.44
C ASN A 404 7.93 -13.58 -12.21
N PRO A 405 8.49 -14.73 -12.64
CA PRO A 405 7.89 -16.04 -12.40
C PRO A 405 7.63 -16.36 -10.92
N GLY A 406 8.42 -15.80 -10.00
CA GLY A 406 8.23 -15.96 -8.55
C GLY A 406 7.16 -15.04 -7.95
N ASN A 407 6.75 -14.00 -8.68
CA ASN A 407 5.75 -13.00 -8.25
C ASN A 407 4.70 -12.82 -9.35
N THR A 408 4.12 -13.95 -9.78
CA THR A 408 3.04 -13.99 -10.75
C THR A 408 2.18 -15.22 -10.51
N ALA A 409 1.11 -15.37 -11.28
CA ALA A 409 0.18 -16.47 -11.18
C ALA A 409 -0.26 -16.95 -12.56
N CYS A 410 -0.93 -18.10 -12.59
CA CYS A 410 -1.51 -18.62 -13.81
C CYS A 410 -2.50 -17.59 -14.38
N ALA A 411 -2.25 -17.18 -15.61
CA ALA A 411 -3.07 -16.20 -16.30
C ALA A 411 -4.50 -16.67 -16.55
N GLN A 412 -4.84 -17.96 -16.33
CA GLN A 412 -6.18 -18.52 -16.49
C GLN A 412 -6.90 -18.70 -15.16
N CYS A 413 -6.25 -19.33 -14.18
CA CYS A 413 -6.90 -19.74 -12.93
C CYS A 413 -6.29 -19.11 -11.67
N GLY A 414 -5.19 -18.37 -11.77
CA GLY A 414 -4.54 -17.74 -10.63
C GLY A 414 -3.68 -18.65 -9.74
N SER A 415 -3.50 -19.92 -10.11
CA SER A 415 -2.57 -20.81 -9.40
C SER A 415 -1.12 -20.34 -9.52
N PRO A 416 -0.34 -20.27 -8.42
CA PRO A 416 1.08 -19.94 -8.45
C PRO A 416 1.97 -21.17 -8.76
N ASN A 417 1.38 -22.36 -8.89
CA ASN A 417 2.14 -23.61 -8.96
C ASN A 417 2.64 -23.92 -10.38
N GLU A 418 3.90 -24.34 -10.48
CA GLU A 418 4.52 -24.92 -11.69
C GLU A 418 4.36 -24.07 -12.96
N LEU A 419 4.50 -22.75 -12.80
CA LEU A 419 4.26 -21.78 -13.86
C LEU A 419 5.23 -21.93 -15.04
N LYS A 420 4.66 -22.02 -16.24
CA LYS A 420 5.38 -22.02 -17.52
C LYS A 420 4.91 -20.86 -18.37
N ALA A 421 5.87 -20.10 -18.89
CA ALA A 421 5.58 -19.00 -19.79
C ALA A 421 4.99 -19.50 -21.12
N CYS A 422 4.14 -18.68 -21.74
CA CYS A 422 3.68 -18.90 -23.11
C CYS A 422 4.89 -19.03 -24.05
N ALA A 423 5.04 -20.17 -24.75
CA ALA A 423 6.19 -20.41 -25.61
C ALA A 423 6.36 -19.37 -26.73
N LYS A 424 5.28 -18.72 -27.17
CA LYS A 424 5.28 -17.73 -28.24
C LYS A 424 5.59 -16.32 -27.75
N CYS A 425 4.72 -15.70 -26.95
CA CYS A 425 4.92 -14.31 -26.52
C CYS A 425 5.73 -14.18 -25.21
N LYS A 426 5.80 -15.24 -24.40
CA LYS A 426 6.41 -15.24 -23.05
C LYS A 426 5.83 -14.20 -22.07
N GLN A 427 4.70 -13.58 -22.41
CA GLN A 427 4.08 -12.50 -21.61
C GLN A 427 3.06 -12.98 -20.56
N ARG A 428 2.66 -14.25 -20.61
CA ARG A 428 1.67 -14.89 -19.71
C ARG A 428 2.19 -16.23 -19.22
N TYR A 429 1.79 -16.62 -18.01
CA TYR A 429 2.22 -17.86 -17.35
C TYR A 429 1.04 -18.82 -17.12
N TYR A 430 1.32 -20.11 -17.12
CA TYR A 430 0.30 -21.16 -16.93
C TYR A 430 0.81 -22.28 -16.04
N CYS A 431 -0.01 -22.75 -15.11
CA CYS A 431 0.29 -23.92 -14.28
C CYS A 431 0.20 -25.24 -15.07
N GLY A 432 -0.30 -25.23 -16.31
CA GLY A 432 -0.40 -26.43 -17.12
C GLY A 432 -1.02 -26.21 -18.50
N LYS A 433 -0.95 -27.26 -19.34
CA LYS A 433 -1.46 -27.24 -20.72
C LYS A 433 -2.97 -27.00 -20.80
N ALA A 434 -3.74 -27.48 -19.83
CA ALA A 434 -5.19 -27.29 -19.78
C ALA A 434 -5.53 -25.80 -19.64
N CYS A 435 -4.95 -25.12 -18.65
CA CYS A 435 -5.10 -23.69 -18.45
C CYS A 435 -4.61 -22.88 -19.65
N GLN A 436 -3.48 -23.25 -20.25
CA GLN A 436 -3.00 -22.58 -21.46
C GLN A 436 -3.99 -22.71 -22.62
N LYS A 437 -4.56 -23.90 -22.86
CA LYS A 437 -5.55 -24.12 -23.93
C LYS A 437 -6.83 -23.32 -23.68
N ALA A 438 -7.36 -23.35 -22.46
CA ALA A 438 -8.54 -22.60 -22.08
C ALA A 438 -8.34 -21.09 -22.28
N HIS A 439 -7.18 -20.57 -21.85
CA HIS A 439 -6.85 -19.16 -22.05
C HIS A 439 -6.66 -18.81 -23.53
N TRP A 440 -6.03 -19.70 -24.29
CA TRP A 440 -5.82 -19.53 -25.73
C TRP A 440 -7.15 -19.35 -26.48
N THR A 441 -8.16 -20.17 -26.15
CA THR A 441 -9.51 -20.05 -26.71
C THR A 441 -10.28 -18.86 -26.16
N GLY A 442 -9.97 -18.42 -24.93
CA GLY A 442 -10.62 -17.29 -24.26
C GLY A 442 -10.20 -15.90 -24.74
N GLY A 443 -9.33 -15.80 -25.75
CA GLY A 443 -8.94 -14.52 -26.37
C GLY A 443 -7.43 -14.35 -26.54
N HIS A 444 -6.62 -15.07 -25.76
CA HIS A 444 -5.16 -14.90 -25.78
C HIS A 444 -4.54 -15.18 -27.15
N LYS A 445 -5.16 -16.00 -28.01
CA LYS A 445 -4.67 -16.22 -29.39
C LYS A 445 -4.46 -14.92 -30.16
N ALA A 446 -5.40 -13.97 -30.04
CA ALA A 446 -5.32 -12.67 -30.72
C ALA A 446 -4.26 -11.77 -30.07
N GLU A 447 -4.21 -11.75 -28.75
CA GLU A 447 -3.28 -10.92 -27.99
C GLU A 447 -1.83 -11.39 -28.13
N CYS A 448 -1.61 -12.71 -28.12
CA CYS A 448 -0.31 -13.34 -28.21
C CYS A 448 0.42 -12.94 -29.50
N ALA A 449 -0.31 -12.76 -30.61
CA ALA A 449 0.28 -12.27 -31.85
C ALA A 449 0.85 -10.85 -31.68
N ARG A 450 0.05 -9.93 -31.12
CA ARG A 450 0.46 -8.54 -30.83
C ARG A 450 1.66 -8.52 -29.89
N ASP A 451 1.60 -9.29 -28.81
CA ASP A 451 2.66 -9.34 -27.80
C ASP A 451 3.95 -9.95 -28.36
N SER A 452 3.83 -10.98 -29.19
CA SER A 452 4.99 -11.59 -29.86
C SER A 452 5.69 -10.62 -30.81
N SER A 453 4.95 -9.77 -31.52
CA SER A 453 5.54 -8.73 -32.38
C SER A 453 6.25 -7.62 -31.59
N LYS A 454 5.89 -7.43 -30.31
CA LYS A 454 6.55 -6.47 -29.42
C LYS A 454 7.83 -7.05 -28.78
N THR A 455 8.04 -8.37 -28.82
CA THR A 455 9.15 -9.05 -28.11
C THR A 455 10.46 -9.09 -28.92
N ILE A 456 10.63 -8.21 -29.92
CA ILE A 456 11.89 -7.98 -30.63
C ILE A 456 12.69 -6.87 -29.94
#